data_AF-A0A7S0CIJ4-F1
#
_entry.id   AF-A0A7S0CIJ4-F1
#
_cell.length_a   1.000
_cell.length_b   1.000
_cell.length_c   1.000
_cell.angle_alpha   90.00
_cell.angle_beta   90.00
_cell.angle_gamma   90.00
#
_symmetry.space_group_name_H-M   'P 1'
#
loop_
_entity.id
_entity.type
_entity.pdbx_description
1 polymer ?
#
loop_
_entity_poly.entity_id
_entity_poly.type
_entity_poly.pdbx_seq_one_letter_code
_entity_poly.pdbx_strand_id
1 'polypeptide(L)'
;MQPKDWTGCVPLQNRSTFLMSNFRIRDNLLDRKKIQKELDAYKGSKSILSESLNPARTIKMLSDSIFTICPPGDLPFTKRFYDALLSCSIPVVVTREVKDVGKTYWSNVKYDGNKPIKLEESYPSTDFPLSDIVIEVEGSTIDNGGVMKHLESIPQHEIEAKFEKIAGVRNSFVYDLNGSTEDAFSQMLKEISTIVLHEE
;
A
#
# COMPACT_ATOMS: atom_id res chain seq x y z
N MET A 1 22.38 -3.19 -2.48
CA MET A 1 23.06 -3.46 -1.17
C MET A 1 22.01 -3.45 -0.08
N GLN A 2 21.72 -4.58 0.57
CA GLN A 2 20.87 -4.56 1.78
C GLN A 2 21.61 -3.79 2.89
N PRO A 3 20.97 -2.82 3.57
CA PRO A 3 21.59 -2.15 4.71
C PRO A 3 22.04 -3.19 5.73
N LYS A 4 23.27 -3.06 6.27
CA LYS A 4 23.83 -3.99 7.26
C LYS A 4 22.97 -4.13 8.54
N ASP A 5 22.05 -3.19 8.77
CA ASP A 5 21.17 -3.13 9.92
C ASP A 5 19.74 -3.63 9.62
N TRP A 6 19.49 -4.22 8.44
CA TRP A 6 18.15 -4.68 8.07
C TRP A 6 17.84 -6.05 8.71
N THR A 7 16.97 -6.04 9.73
CA THR A 7 16.69 -7.20 10.60
C THR A 7 15.56 -8.12 10.13
N GLY A 8 15.17 -8.07 8.85
CA GLY A 8 14.02 -8.85 8.37
C GLY A 8 12.68 -8.14 8.58
N CYS A 9 11.57 -8.87 8.53
CA CYS A 9 10.27 -8.35 8.96
C CYS A 9 10.09 -8.59 10.46
N VAL A 10 9.59 -7.61 11.22
CA VAL A 10 9.21 -7.83 12.63
C VAL A 10 8.10 -8.89 12.69
N PRO A 11 8.26 -10.00 13.44
CA PRO A 11 7.25 -11.06 13.52
C PRO A 11 5.88 -10.52 13.91
N LEU A 12 4.81 -11.08 13.35
CA LEU A 12 3.45 -10.58 13.52
C LEU A 12 3.02 -10.50 14.99
N GLN A 13 3.38 -11.49 15.80
CA GLN A 13 3.10 -11.54 17.24
C GLN A 13 3.83 -10.48 18.07
N ASN A 14 4.88 -9.85 17.51
CA ASN A 14 5.66 -8.81 18.18
C ASN A 14 5.20 -7.40 17.81
N ARG A 15 4.19 -7.26 16.94
CA ARG A 15 3.67 -5.98 16.48
C ARG A 15 2.65 -5.44 17.47
N SER A 16 2.87 -4.21 17.93
CA SER A 16 1.99 -3.56 18.90
C SER A 16 0.96 -2.62 18.26
N THR A 17 1.13 -2.29 16.98
CA THR A 17 0.26 -1.38 16.24
C THR A 17 -0.64 -2.16 15.29
N PHE A 18 -1.96 -2.00 15.41
CA PHE A 18 -2.90 -2.65 14.49
C PHE A 18 -2.95 -1.93 13.14
N LEU A 19 -3.13 -0.61 13.17
CA LEU A 19 -3.29 0.19 11.96
C LEU A 19 -2.46 1.46 12.02
N MET A 20 -1.69 1.70 10.96
CA MET A 20 -1.07 2.99 10.70
C MET A 20 -1.87 3.74 9.63
N SER A 21 -2.22 4.98 9.93
CA SER A 21 -2.87 5.89 8.98
C SER A 21 -2.15 7.24 8.95
N ASN A 22 -2.12 7.88 7.79
CA ASN A 22 -1.80 9.30 7.72
C ASN A 22 -2.41 9.92 6.46
N PHE A 23 -3.19 10.97 6.64
CA PHE A 23 -3.85 11.65 5.54
C PHE A 23 -3.35 13.09 5.31
N ARG A 24 -2.38 13.59 6.09
CA ARG A 24 -1.92 15.01 6.12
C ARG A 24 -1.57 15.65 4.77
N ILE A 25 -1.16 14.86 3.78
CA ILE A 25 -0.86 15.37 2.44
C ILE A 25 -2.10 15.15 1.58
N ARG A 26 -2.94 16.17 1.39
CA ARG A 26 -4.18 16.17 0.56
C ARG A 26 -5.43 15.66 1.26
N ASP A 27 -5.89 16.47 2.20
CA ASP A 27 -7.17 16.30 2.89
C ASP A 27 -8.37 16.38 1.94
N ASN A 28 -8.17 16.77 0.68
CA ASN A 28 -9.21 17.04 -0.31
C ASN A 28 -9.89 15.76 -0.83
N LEU A 29 -9.26 14.60 -0.66
CA LEU A 29 -9.78 13.33 -1.18
C LEU A 29 -10.91 12.80 -0.29
N LEU A 30 -12.08 12.57 -0.90
CA LEU A 30 -13.29 12.16 -0.18
C LEU A 30 -13.10 10.89 0.65
N ASP A 31 -12.46 9.86 0.08
CA ASP A 31 -12.21 8.60 0.77
C ASP A 31 -11.35 8.79 2.01
N ARG A 32 -10.34 9.65 1.94
CA ARG A 32 -9.49 9.97 3.09
C ARG A 32 -10.26 10.66 4.20
N LYS A 33 -11.13 11.63 3.86
CA LYS A 33 -11.97 12.30 4.86
C LYS A 33 -12.90 11.32 5.56
N LYS A 34 -13.50 10.40 4.81
CA LYS A 34 -14.39 9.37 5.37
C LYS A 34 -13.63 8.42 6.28
N ILE A 35 -12.49 7.90 5.83
CA ILE A 35 -11.64 7.03 6.63
C ILE A 35 -11.15 7.76 7.87
N GLN A 36 -10.58 8.97 7.76
CA GLN A 36 -10.10 9.75 8.91
C GLN A 36 -11.21 9.96 9.94
N LYS A 37 -12.42 10.34 9.50
CA LYS A 37 -13.57 10.50 10.40
C LYS A 37 -13.92 9.20 11.13
N GLU A 38 -13.83 8.06 10.44
CA GLU A 38 -14.04 6.75 11.06
C GLU A 38 -12.96 6.45 12.10
N LEU A 39 -11.69 6.68 11.77
CA LEU A 39 -10.56 6.45 12.68
C LEU A 39 -10.62 7.35 13.92
N ASP A 40 -11.00 8.63 13.76
CA ASP A 40 -11.18 9.57 14.85
C ASP A 40 -12.34 9.18 15.79
N ALA A 41 -13.35 8.50 15.24
CA ALA A 41 -14.52 8.03 15.99
C ALA A 41 -14.35 6.62 16.56
N TYR A 42 -13.28 5.90 16.19
CA TYR A 42 -13.06 4.53 16.59
C TYR A 42 -12.78 4.43 18.11
N LYS A 43 -13.57 3.61 18.80
CA LYS A 43 -13.49 3.37 20.26
C LYS A 43 -13.11 1.92 20.61
N GLY A 44 -12.67 1.14 19.62
CA GLY A 44 -12.29 -0.25 19.87
C GLY A 44 -10.94 -0.37 20.57
N SER A 45 -10.51 -1.62 20.81
CA SER A 45 -9.31 -1.93 21.58
C SER A 45 -8.02 -1.97 20.76
N LYS A 46 -8.12 -1.91 19.43
CA LYS A 46 -6.96 -1.97 18.54
C LYS A 46 -6.23 -0.62 18.51
N SER A 47 -4.91 -0.68 18.57
CA SER A 47 -4.03 0.49 18.52
C SER A 47 -3.98 1.08 17.10
N ILE A 48 -4.33 2.36 16.99
CA ILE A 48 -4.21 3.12 15.75
C ILE A 48 -3.15 4.19 15.95
N LEU A 49 -2.21 4.26 15.02
CA LEU A 49 -1.18 5.30 15.02
C LEU A 49 -1.34 6.24 13.82
N SER A 50 -1.27 7.54 14.10
CA SER A 50 -1.12 8.58 13.09
C SER A 50 0.34 9.02 12.98
N GLU A 51 0.87 9.15 11.75
CA GLU A 51 2.31 9.36 11.45
C GLU A 51 3.03 10.45 12.26
N SER A 52 4.34 10.27 12.44
CA SER A 52 5.28 11.27 12.99
C SER A 52 5.93 12.14 11.90
N LEU A 53 6.20 13.41 12.18
CA LEU A 53 6.99 14.29 11.31
C LEU A 53 8.46 13.83 11.11
N ASN A 54 8.91 12.82 11.84
CA ASN A 54 10.26 12.26 11.73
C ASN A 54 10.27 11.00 10.86
N PRO A 55 10.93 11.00 9.69
CA PRO A 55 10.98 9.84 8.78
C PRO A 55 11.48 8.54 9.42
N ALA A 56 12.49 8.61 10.29
CA ALA A 56 13.01 7.41 10.96
C ALA A 56 11.97 6.82 11.94
N ARG A 57 11.18 7.68 12.58
CA ARG A 57 10.07 7.26 13.44
C ARG A 57 8.92 6.67 12.62
N THR A 58 8.63 7.23 11.46
CA THR A 58 7.63 6.71 10.51
C THR A 58 7.97 5.28 10.07
N ILE A 59 9.22 5.01 9.69
CA ILE A 59 9.65 3.65 9.32
C ILE A 59 9.48 2.68 10.50
N LYS A 60 9.89 3.09 11.71
CA LYS A 60 9.69 2.29 12.92
C LYS A 60 8.21 1.99 13.18
N MET A 61 7.34 2.99 13.03
CA MET A 61 5.89 2.82 13.21
C MET A 61 5.29 1.87 12.15
N LEU A 62 5.71 2.00 10.89
CA LEU A 62 5.30 1.09 9.83
C LEU A 62 5.74 -0.34 10.15
N SER A 63 6.99 -0.53 10.58
CA SER A 63 7.51 -1.86 10.93
C SER A 63 6.82 -2.52 12.13
N ASP A 64 6.18 -1.72 12.99
CA ASP A 64 5.39 -2.20 14.14
C ASP A 64 3.90 -2.37 13.80
N SER A 65 3.45 -1.88 12.63
CA SER A 65 2.04 -1.89 12.23
C SER A 65 1.65 -3.15 11.45
N ILE A 66 0.50 -3.75 11.74
CA ILE A 66 -0.03 -4.86 10.93
C ILE A 66 -0.50 -4.33 9.57
N PHE A 67 -1.35 -3.30 9.60
CA PHE A 67 -1.94 -2.68 8.42
C PHE A 67 -1.46 -1.24 8.24
N THR A 68 -1.30 -0.81 6.99
CA THR A 68 -1.01 0.59 6.64
C THR A 68 -1.97 1.09 5.56
N ILE A 69 -2.74 2.15 5.83
CA ILE A 69 -3.57 2.78 4.79
C ILE A 69 -2.69 3.49 3.78
N CYS A 70 -2.81 3.08 2.52
CA CYS A 70 -1.98 3.55 1.40
C CYS A 70 -2.82 4.35 0.39
N PRO A 71 -3.21 5.59 0.73
CA PRO A 71 -3.99 6.42 -0.18
C PRO A 71 -3.19 6.86 -1.42
N PRO A 72 -3.87 7.30 -2.50
CA PRO A 72 -3.25 7.69 -3.76
C PRO A 72 -2.42 8.97 -3.58
N GLY A 73 -1.25 9.06 -4.23
CA GLY A 73 -0.26 10.16 -4.13
C GLY A 73 -0.07 10.91 -5.45
N ASP A 74 0.91 11.82 -5.57
CA ASP A 74 1.29 12.44 -6.86
C ASP A 74 2.36 11.57 -7.52
N LEU A 75 2.20 11.29 -8.82
CA LEU A 75 3.01 10.41 -9.67
C LEU A 75 2.68 8.91 -9.49
N PRO A 76 2.91 8.06 -10.53
CA PRO A 76 2.12 6.84 -10.77
C PRO A 76 2.23 5.78 -9.67
N PHE A 77 3.15 5.99 -8.71
CA PHE A 77 3.48 5.07 -7.63
C PHE A 77 3.47 5.79 -6.28
N THR A 78 2.72 5.27 -5.31
CA THR A 78 2.60 5.93 -4.00
C THR A 78 3.75 5.53 -3.07
N LYS A 79 4.61 6.49 -2.70
CA LYS A 79 5.71 6.28 -1.73
C LYS A 79 5.28 5.45 -0.51
N ARG A 80 4.07 5.70 0.01
CA ARG A 80 3.55 4.99 1.19
C ARG A 80 3.30 3.50 0.95
N PHE A 81 2.88 3.10 -0.25
CA PHE A 81 2.72 1.68 -0.58
C PHE A 81 4.06 0.96 -0.51
N TYR A 82 5.12 1.55 -1.07
CA TYR A 82 6.48 1.02 -0.97
C TYR A 82 6.98 1.02 0.47
N ASP A 83 6.80 2.11 1.21
CA ASP A 83 7.20 2.18 2.62
C ASP A 83 6.54 1.07 3.45
N ALA A 84 5.26 0.78 3.18
CA ALA A 84 4.53 -0.31 3.84
C ALA A 84 5.13 -1.67 3.50
N LEU A 85 5.31 -1.99 2.22
CA LEU A 85 5.90 -3.27 1.78
C LEU A 85 7.32 -3.48 2.31
N LEU A 86 8.18 -2.47 2.22
CA LEU A 86 9.56 -2.52 2.70
C LEU A 86 9.63 -2.68 4.23
N SER A 87 8.63 -2.17 4.95
CA SER A 87 8.48 -2.32 6.41
C SER A 87 7.69 -3.58 6.82
N CYS A 88 7.25 -4.40 5.85
CA CYS A 88 6.35 -5.54 6.03
C CYS A 88 5.07 -5.20 6.78
N SER A 89 4.51 -4.02 6.52
CA SER A 89 3.13 -3.69 6.90
C SER A 89 2.23 -3.94 5.70
N ILE A 90 1.09 -4.60 5.91
CA ILE A 90 0.18 -4.97 4.83
C ILE A 90 -0.52 -3.68 4.34
N PRO A 91 -0.32 -3.27 3.07
CA PRO A 91 -1.00 -2.14 2.50
C PRO A 91 -2.52 -2.36 2.48
N VAL A 92 -3.26 -1.35 2.93
CA VAL A 92 -4.71 -1.27 2.80
C VAL A 92 -5.02 -0.31 1.66
N VAL A 93 -5.66 -0.82 0.62
CA VAL A 93 -6.02 -0.11 -0.61
C VAL A 93 -7.52 -0.14 -0.81
N VAL A 94 -8.04 0.83 -1.56
CA VAL A 94 -9.49 0.99 -1.76
C VAL A 94 -9.86 0.60 -3.16
N THR A 95 -10.74 -0.38 -3.33
CA THR A 95 -11.23 -0.80 -4.64
C THR A 95 -12.52 -0.09 -5.00
N ARG A 96 -12.58 0.45 -6.22
CA ARG A 96 -13.79 1.09 -6.76
C ARG A 96 -13.95 0.74 -8.23
N GLU A 97 -15.19 0.50 -8.64
CA GLU A 97 -15.55 0.26 -10.04
C GLU A 97 -15.78 1.59 -10.76
N VAL A 98 -15.10 1.80 -11.88
CA VAL A 98 -15.19 3.02 -12.68
C VAL A 98 -15.69 2.68 -14.07
N LYS A 99 -16.76 3.37 -14.50
CA LYS A 99 -17.32 3.22 -15.84
C LYS A 99 -16.23 3.44 -16.90
N ASP A 100 -16.15 2.55 -17.89
CA ASP A 100 -15.22 2.57 -19.02
C ASP A 100 -13.73 2.37 -18.66
N VAL A 101 -13.43 2.01 -17.39
CA VAL A 101 -12.07 1.68 -16.91
C VAL A 101 -12.03 0.29 -16.27
N GLY A 102 -13.04 -0.04 -15.45
CA GLY A 102 -13.09 -1.27 -14.65
C GLY A 102 -12.75 -1.03 -13.18
N LYS A 103 -12.22 -2.06 -12.51
CA LYS A 103 -11.78 -1.98 -11.11
C LYS A 103 -10.48 -1.17 -11.00
N THR A 104 -10.47 -0.23 -10.07
CA THR A 104 -9.33 0.66 -9.82
C THR A 104 -9.00 0.71 -8.33
N TYR A 105 -7.75 1.00 -8.01
CA TYR A 105 -7.41 1.46 -6.67
C TYR A 105 -7.61 2.97 -6.56
N TRP A 106 -8.47 3.38 -5.62
CA TRP A 106 -8.73 4.77 -5.27
C TRP A 106 -9.27 5.64 -6.43
N SER A 107 -10.49 5.35 -6.90
CA SER A 107 -11.11 5.95 -8.12
C SER A 107 -11.33 7.47 -8.13
N ASN A 108 -11.04 8.19 -7.05
CA ASN A 108 -11.38 9.60 -6.90
C ASN A 108 -10.22 10.56 -7.26
N VAL A 109 -9.11 10.05 -7.79
CA VAL A 109 -8.00 10.90 -8.25
C VAL A 109 -8.02 10.96 -9.77
N LYS A 110 -8.59 12.04 -10.31
CA LYS A 110 -8.24 12.47 -11.67
C LYS A 110 -6.79 12.95 -11.60
N TYR A 111 -5.87 12.19 -12.18
CA TYR A 111 -4.50 12.65 -12.39
C TYR A 111 -4.50 13.57 -13.61
N ASP A 112 -4.41 14.88 -13.39
CA ASP A 112 -4.21 15.85 -14.48
C ASP A 112 -5.26 15.77 -15.62
N GLY A 113 -6.53 15.59 -15.26
CA GLY A 113 -7.63 15.42 -16.24
C GLY A 113 -7.74 14.03 -16.88
N ASN A 114 -6.84 13.10 -16.57
CA ASN A 114 -6.84 11.74 -17.11
C ASN A 114 -7.85 10.82 -16.43
N LYS A 115 -8.19 9.73 -17.14
CA LYS A 115 -9.01 8.62 -16.62
C LYS A 115 -8.30 7.97 -15.42
N PRO A 116 -9.06 7.44 -14.43
CA PRO A 116 -8.49 6.60 -13.38
C PRO A 116 -7.64 5.48 -13.97
N ILE A 117 -6.52 5.19 -13.30
CA ILE A 117 -5.57 4.15 -13.69
C ILE A 117 -6.18 2.78 -13.35
N LYS A 118 -6.04 1.81 -14.26
CA LYS A 118 -6.52 0.46 -13.99
C LYS A 118 -5.72 -0.18 -12.85
N LEU A 119 -6.31 -1.18 -12.22
CA LEU A 119 -5.66 -1.90 -11.12
C LEU A 119 -4.27 -2.44 -11.52
N GLU A 120 -4.18 -3.05 -12.71
CA GLU A 120 -2.95 -3.60 -13.28
C GLU A 120 -1.87 -2.56 -13.60
N GLU A 121 -2.24 -1.28 -13.68
CA GLU A 121 -1.34 -0.16 -14.00
C GLU A 121 -0.98 0.66 -12.74
N SER A 122 -1.56 0.34 -11.59
CA SER A 122 -1.44 1.14 -10.35
C SER A 122 -0.08 0.99 -9.66
N TYR A 123 0.63 -0.10 -9.91
CA TYR A 123 1.95 -0.42 -9.37
C TYR A 123 2.76 -1.16 -10.45
N PRO A 124 4.11 -1.15 -10.39
CA PRO A 124 4.93 -1.79 -11.42
C PRO A 124 4.56 -3.25 -11.58
N SER A 125 4.68 -3.78 -12.78
CA SER A 125 4.39 -5.18 -13.06
C SER A 125 5.24 -6.09 -12.17
N THR A 126 4.56 -7.02 -11.49
CA THR A 126 5.19 -8.05 -10.66
C THR A 126 4.75 -9.43 -11.11
N ASP A 127 5.62 -10.44 -10.98
CA ASP A 127 5.31 -11.85 -11.28
C ASP A 127 4.33 -12.51 -10.28
N PHE A 128 3.53 -11.72 -9.56
CA PHE A 128 2.53 -12.18 -8.63
C PHE A 128 1.32 -11.23 -8.57
N PRO A 129 0.12 -11.73 -8.22
CA PRO A 129 -1.06 -10.89 -8.00
C PRO A 129 -0.89 -9.93 -6.84
N LEU A 130 -1.19 -8.64 -7.03
CA LEU A 130 -1.16 -7.64 -5.94
C LEU A 130 -2.10 -8.00 -4.77
N SER A 131 -3.20 -8.71 -5.06
CA SER A 131 -4.12 -9.24 -4.04
C SER A 131 -3.43 -10.12 -3.00
N ASP A 132 -2.28 -10.72 -3.32
CA ASP A 132 -1.52 -11.56 -2.40
C ASP A 132 -0.77 -10.75 -1.34
N ILE A 133 -0.58 -9.44 -1.56
CA ILE A 133 0.21 -8.57 -0.69
C ILE A 133 -0.56 -7.37 -0.13
N VAL A 134 -1.83 -7.19 -0.49
CA VAL A 134 -2.67 -6.07 0.01
C VAL A 134 -3.95 -6.55 0.67
N ILE A 135 -4.55 -5.67 1.49
CA ILE A 135 -5.97 -5.75 1.85
C ILE A 135 -6.76 -4.80 0.97
N GLU A 136 -7.73 -5.35 0.24
CA GLU A 136 -8.66 -4.58 -0.58
C GLU A 136 -9.92 -4.25 0.21
N VAL A 137 -10.18 -2.96 0.40
CA VAL A 137 -11.42 -2.47 1.01
C VAL A 137 -12.31 -1.90 -0.09
N GLU A 138 -13.51 -2.45 -0.26
CA GLU A 138 -14.45 -1.89 -1.23
C GLU A 138 -14.84 -0.46 -0.86
N GLY A 139 -14.99 0.40 -1.87
CA GLY A 139 -15.43 1.78 -1.67
C GLY A 139 -16.78 1.89 -0.93
N SER A 140 -17.68 0.93 -1.15
CA SER A 140 -18.95 0.78 -0.43
C SER A 140 -18.75 0.65 1.09
N THR A 141 -17.70 -0.04 1.52
CA THR A 141 -17.36 -0.23 2.94
C THR A 141 -16.91 1.09 3.58
N ILE A 142 -16.16 1.91 2.84
CA ILE A 142 -15.76 3.26 3.30
C ILE A 142 -16.95 4.20 3.35
N ASP A 143 -17.82 4.12 2.34
CA ASP A 143 -19.01 4.95 2.26
C ASP A 143 -19.95 4.73 3.46
N ASN A 144 -19.92 3.51 4.02
CA ASN A 144 -20.66 3.10 5.21
C ASN A 144 -19.88 3.21 6.53
N GLY A 145 -18.63 3.69 6.52
CA GLY A 145 -17.78 3.79 7.72
C GLY A 145 -17.47 2.43 8.37
N GLY A 146 -17.20 1.41 7.54
CA GLY A 146 -16.96 0.04 7.95
C GLY A 146 -15.51 -0.44 7.80
N VAL A 147 -14.54 0.45 7.61
CA VAL A 147 -13.14 0.10 7.34
C VAL A 147 -12.53 -0.66 8.51
N MET A 148 -12.66 -0.15 9.73
CA MET A 148 -12.13 -0.79 10.93
C MET A 148 -12.79 -2.13 11.18
N LYS A 149 -14.12 -2.20 11.02
CA LYS A 149 -14.86 -3.46 11.15
C LYS A 149 -14.39 -4.50 10.12
N HIS A 150 -14.14 -4.06 8.89
CA HIS A 150 -13.59 -4.92 7.85
C HIS A 150 -12.19 -5.43 8.24
N LEU A 151 -11.28 -4.54 8.62
CA LEU A 151 -9.92 -4.91 9.03
C LEU A 151 -9.88 -5.88 10.21
N GLU A 152 -10.74 -5.67 11.22
CA GLU A 152 -10.86 -6.56 12.38
C GLU A 152 -11.47 -7.92 12.05
N SER A 153 -12.23 -8.00 10.96
CA SER A 153 -12.88 -9.25 10.51
C SER A 153 -11.95 -10.15 9.71
N ILE A 154 -10.78 -9.64 9.29
CA ILE A 154 -9.83 -10.42 8.49
C ILE A 154 -9.29 -11.58 9.34
N PRO A 155 -9.43 -12.83 8.87
CA PRO A 155 -8.91 -13.98 9.58
C PRO A 155 -7.39 -13.89 9.78
N GLN A 156 -6.92 -14.31 10.95
CA GLN A 156 -5.49 -14.30 11.30
C GLN A 156 -4.62 -15.03 10.26
N HIS A 157 -5.08 -16.15 9.72
CA HIS A 157 -4.33 -16.93 8.73
C HIS A 157 -4.15 -16.18 7.39
N GLU A 158 -5.09 -15.30 7.01
CA GLU A 158 -4.94 -14.45 5.82
C GLU A 158 -3.88 -13.36 6.06
N ILE A 159 -3.84 -12.80 7.27
CA ILE A 159 -2.82 -11.82 7.67
C ILE A 159 -1.44 -12.47 7.62
N GLU A 160 -1.30 -13.68 8.16
CA GLU A 160 -0.06 -14.46 8.15
C GLU A 160 0.40 -14.79 6.72
N ALA A 161 -0.51 -15.26 5.86
CA ALA A 161 -0.20 -15.57 4.47
C ALA A 161 0.29 -14.34 3.68
N LYS A 162 -0.38 -13.19 3.83
CA LYS A 162 0.02 -11.93 3.19
C LYS A 162 1.36 -11.45 3.72
N PHE A 163 1.59 -11.59 5.03
CA PHE A 163 2.84 -11.22 5.66
C PHE A 163 4.02 -12.05 5.13
N GLU A 164 3.85 -13.38 5.02
CA GLU A 164 4.84 -14.28 4.44
C GLU A 164 5.12 -13.93 2.97
N LYS A 165 4.07 -13.66 2.18
CA LYS A 165 4.22 -13.23 0.80
C LYS A 165 5.03 -11.94 0.71
N ILE A 166 4.68 -10.91 1.47
CA ILE A 166 5.41 -9.63 1.51
C ILE A 166 6.87 -9.86 1.89
N ALA A 167 7.14 -10.68 2.91
CA ALA A 167 8.51 -10.99 3.32
C ALA A 167 9.34 -11.62 2.18
N GLY A 168 8.72 -12.46 1.36
CA GLY A 168 9.34 -13.09 0.19
C GLY A 168 9.55 -12.15 -1.00
N VAL A 169 8.66 -11.18 -1.24
CA VAL A 169 8.69 -10.34 -2.44
C VAL A 169 9.19 -8.90 -2.22
N ARG A 170 9.26 -8.41 -0.97
CA ARG A 170 9.61 -7.00 -0.69
C ARG A 170 10.95 -6.56 -1.26
N ASN A 171 11.91 -7.48 -1.43
CA ASN A 171 13.22 -7.16 -2.01
C ASN A 171 13.13 -6.80 -3.50
N SER A 172 12.13 -7.31 -4.22
CA SER A 172 11.86 -6.92 -5.61
C SER A 172 11.43 -5.44 -5.73
N PHE A 173 11.09 -4.78 -4.62
CA PHE A 173 10.73 -3.36 -4.58
C PHE A 173 11.89 -2.42 -4.23
N VAL A 174 13.08 -2.95 -3.93
CA VAL A 174 14.28 -2.16 -3.60
C VAL A 174 15.13 -1.98 -4.85
N TYR A 175 15.49 -0.73 -5.17
CA TYR A 175 16.42 -0.42 -6.26
C TYR A 175 17.78 -1.10 -6.04
N ASP A 176 18.09 -2.11 -6.86
CA ASP A 176 19.39 -2.71 -7.03
C ASP A 176 20.17 -1.98 -8.11
N LEU A 177 20.87 -0.92 -7.69
CA LEU A 177 21.72 -0.10 -8.57
C LEU A 177 22.85 -0.90 -9.26
N ASN A 178 23.13 -2.12 -8.82
CA ASN A 178 24.15 -2.98 -9.41
C ASN A 178 23.59 -3.96 -10.47
N GLY A 179 22.27 -4.05 -10.63
CA GLY A 179 21.62 -4.97 -11.58
C GLY A 179 21.90 -6.45 -11.30
N SER A 180 22.17 -6.81 -10.05
CA SER A 180 22.43 -8.20 -9.64
C SER A 180 21.15 -9.03 -9.51
N THR A 181 20.01 -8.38 -9.32
CA THR A 181 18.69 -9.01 -9.26
C THR A 181 17.64 -8.16 -9.98
N GLU A 182 16.61 -8.82 -10.52
CA GLU A 182 15.45 -8.13 -11.10
C GLU A 182 14.65 -7.41 -10.01
N ASP A 183 14.70 -6.08 -10.04
CA ASP A 183 14.15 -5.18 -9.03
C ASP A 183 13.14 -4.19 -9.65
N ALA A 184 12.54 -3.31 -8.83
CA ALA A 184 11.58 -2.30 -9.30
C ALA A 184 12.17 -1.38 -10.37
N PHE A 185 13.48 -1.10 -10.33
CA PHE A 185 14.16 -0.36 -11.39
C PHE A 185 14.23 -1.15 -12.68
N SER A 186 14.66 -2.42 -12.61
CA SER A 186 14.74 -3.32 -13.76
C SER A 186 13.37 -3.53 -14.39
N GLN A 187 12.30 -3.66 -13.59
CA GLN A 187 10.93 -3.74 -14.10
C GLN A 187 10.51 -2.44 -14.79
N MET A 188 10.77 -1.29 -14.17
CA MET A 188 10.49 0.01 -14.79
C MET A 188 11.28 0.20 -16.11
N LEU A 189 12.53 -0.23 -16.17
CA LEU A 189 13.34 -0.20 -17.39
C LEU A 189 12.82 -1.19 -18.44
N LYS A 190 12.37 -2.39 -18.05
CA LYS A 190 11.73 -3.35 -18.95
C LYS A 190 10.45 -2.76 -19.55
N GLU A 191 9.60 -2.15 -18.73
CA GLU A 191 8.38 -1.46 -19.18
C GLU A 191 8.72 -0.35 -20.17
N ILE A 192 9.69 0.54 -19.85
CA ILE A 192 10.15 1.60 -20.77
C ILE A 192 10.67 1.00 -22.09
N SER A 193 11.51 -0.05 -22.01
CA SER A 193 12.07 -0.68 -23.22
C SER A 193 10.99 -1.34 -24.09
N THR A 194 9.96 -1.91 -23.48
CA THR A 194 8.84 -2.56 -24.19
C THR A 194 7.96 -1.52 -24.88
N ILE A 195 7.74 -0.37 -24.25
CA ILE A 195 7.01 0.75 -24.85
C ILE A 195 7.78 1.31 -26.06
N VAL A 196 9.08 1.56 -25.91
CA VAL A 196 9.92 2.14 -26.98
C VAL A 196 10.05 1.18 -28.18
N LEU A 197 10.09 -0.13 -27.96
CA LEU A 197 10.21 -1.14 -29.03
C LEU A 197 8.89 -1.48 -29.73
N HIS A 198 7.75 -1.02 -29.21
CA HIS A 198 6.43 -1.22 -29.83
C HIS A 198 5.85 0.06 -30.47
N GLU A 199 6.60 1.17 -30.43
CA GLU A 199 6.29 2.40 -31.15
C GLU A 199 7.04 2.54 -32.51
N GLU A 200 7.78 1.51 -32.93
CA GLU A 200 8.33 1.35 -34.30
C GLU A 200 7.51 0.36 -35.14
#